data_AF-A0A350PKN5-F1
#
_entry.id   AF-A0A350PKN5-F1
#
_cell.length_a   1.000
_cell.length_b   1.000
_cell.length_c   1.000
_cell.angle_alpha   90.00
_cell.angle_beta   90.00
_cell.angle_gamma   90.00
#
_symmetry.space_group_name_H-M   'P 1'
#
loop_
_entity.id
_entity.type
_entity.pdbx_description
1 polymer ?
#
loop_
_entity_poly.entity_id
_entity_poly.type
_entity_poly.pdbx_seq_one_letter_code
_entity_poly.pdbx_strand_id
1 'polypeptide(L)'
;MSGIEILGWSGFAILIGAWIPQTWQTIKQGKTDISLAFILMYVSSSLLLTIYSILSNDLIFTVLNAMLTVGSAINLYYKLNPRKEDLPDG
;
A
#
# COMPACT_ATOMS: atom_id res chain seq x y z
N MET A 1 3.86 -17.71 20.99
CA MET A 1 4.49 -16.64 20.20
C MET A 1 5.66 -16.11 20.99
N SER A 2 6.83 -15.99 20.37
CA SER A 2 8.02 -15.37 20.95
C SER A 2 7.85 -13.85 21.07
N GLY A 3 8.65 -13.19 21.92
CA GLY A 3 8.63 -11.73 22.04
C GLY A 3 8.96 -11.01 20.72
N ILE A 4 9.79 -11.62 19.86
CA ILE A 4 10.14 -11.10 18.53
C ILE A 4 8.93 -11.16 17.59
N GLU A 5 8.19 -12.27 17.59
CA GLU A 5 6.98 -12.41 16.78
C GLU A 5 5.90 -11.40 17.20
N ILE A 6 5.71 -11.18 18.50
CA ILE A 6 4.75 -10.19 19.01
C ILE A 6 5.11 -8.78 18.53
N LEU A 7 6.40 -8.43 18.58
CA LEU A 7 6.88 -7.14 18.09
C LEU A 7 6.64 -6.98 16.58
N GLY A 8 6.94 -8.02 15.80
CA GLY A 8 6.70 -8.03 14.35
C GLY A 8 5.23 -7.86 14.00
N TRP A 9 4.34 -8.65 14.61
CA TRP A 9 2.90 -8.58 14.36
C TRP A 9 2.27 -7.28 14.86
N SER A 10 2.78 -6.70 15.94
CA SER A 10 2.32 -5.41 16.45
C SER A 10 2.71 -4.27 15.50
N GLY A 11 3.96 -4.26 15.02
CA GLY A 11 4.41 -3.33 14.00
C GLY A 11 3.60 -3.45 12.72
N PHE A 12 3.35 -4.69 12.27
CA PHE A 12 2.46 -4.98 11.14
C PHE A 12 1.05 -4.40 11.33
N ALA A 13 0.41 -4.68 12.47
CA ALA A 13 -0.96 -4.23 12.73
C ALA A 13 -1.09 -2.70 12.71
N ILE A 14 -0.12 -1.99 13.29
CA ILE A 14 -0.09 -0.52 13.28
C ILE A 14 0.09 0.00 11.84
N LEU A 15 1.03 -0.56 11.08
CA LEU A 15 1.29 -0.11 9.72
C LEU A 15 0.07 -0.35 8.81
N ILE A 16 -0.52 -1.53 8.87
CA ILE A 16 -1.73 -1.85 8.12
C ILE A 16 -2.91 -0.98 8.55
N GLY A 17 -3.05 -0.70 9.85
CA GLY A 17 -4.04 0.22 10.38
C GLY A 17 -3.94 1.64 9.80
N ALA A 18 -2.74 2.10 9.44
CA ALA A 18 -2.53 3.37 8.75
C ALA A 18 -2.82 3.28 7.24
N TRP A 19 -2.47 2.17 6.60
CA TRP A 19 -2.58 2.00 5.14
C TRP A 19 -4.01 1.74 4.65
N ILE A 20 -4.81 1.00 5.42
CA ILE A 20 -6.22 0.72 5.08
C ILE A 20 -7.03 2.01 4.88
N PRO A 21 -7.09 2.95 5.83
CA PRO A 21 -7.90 4.17 5.67
C PRO A 21 -7.37 5.06 4.53
N GLN A 22 -6.06 5.14 4.32
CA GLN A 22 -5.48 5.90 3.21
C GLN A 22 -5.88 5.30 1.84
N THR A 23 -5.78 3.98 1.71
CA THR A 23 -6.16 3.27 0.47
C THR A 23 -7.66 3.43 0.21
N TRP A 24 -8.47 3.29 1.25
CA TRP A 24 -9.92 3.51 1.18
C TRP A 24 -10.28 4.93 0.72
N GLN A 25 -9.61 5.96 1.27
CA GLN A 25 -9.81 7.35 0.84
C GLN A 25 -9.50 7.53 -0.64
N THR A 26 -8.40 6.94 -1.13
CA THR A 26 -8.02 7.01 -2.55
C THR A 26 -9.08 6.37 -3.45
N ILE A 27 -9.56 5.18 -3.08
CA ILE A 27 -10.62 4.49 -3.82
C ILE A 27 -11.91 5.32 -3.82
N LYS A 28 -12.29 5.85 -2.65
CA LYS A 28 -13.52 6.64 -2.48
C LYS A 28 -13.47 7.95 -3.27
N GLN A 29 -12.35 8.65 -3.25
CA GLN A 29 -12.15 9.89 -4.00
C GLN A 29 -11.93 9.64 -5.49
N GLY A 30 -11.48 8.45 -5.86
CA GLY A 30 -11.12 8.10 -7.23
C GLY A 30 -9.91 8.86 -7.75
N LYS A 31 -9.11 9.49 -6.88
CA LYS A 31 -7.89 10.24 -7.22
C LYS A 31 -6.94 10.22 -6.02
N THR A 32 -5.67 10.54 -6.26
CA THR A 32 -4.67 10.69 -5.20
C THR A 32 -3.71 11.85 -5.48
N ASP A 33 -3.42 12.64 -4.44
CA ASP A 33 -2.50 13.77 -4.52
C ASP A 33 -1.04 13.37 -4.31
N ILE A 34 -0.77 12.11 -3.93
CA ILE A 34 0.58 11.59 -3.74
C ILE A 34 1.39 11.74 -5.04
N SER A 35 2.67 12.14 -4.93
CA SER A 35 3.51 12.34 -6.10
C SER A 35 3.76 11.03 -6.85
N LEU A 36 3.78 11.07 -8.19
CA LEU A 36 3.99 9.88 -9.01
C LEU A 36 5.34 9.21 -8.69
N ALA A 37 6.40 10.02 -8.49
CA ALA A 37 7.71 9.51 -8.10
C ALA A 37 7.66 8.73 -6.79
N PHE A 38 6.95 9.24 -5.78
CA PHE A 38 6.78 8.55 -4.50
C PHE A 38 6.06 7.22 -4.68
N ILE A 39 4.96 7.21 -5.44
CA ILE A 39 4.19 5.99 -5.71
C ILE A 39 5.05 4.94 -6.42
N LEU A 40 5.79 5.32 -7.46
CA LEU A 40 6.65 4.41 -8.20
C LEU A 40 7.75 3.82 -7.31
N MET A 41 8.40 4.66 -6.50
CA MET A 41 9.39 4.18 -5.52
C MET A 41 8.76 3.20 -4.52
N TYR A 42 7.54 3.49 -4.04
CA TYR A 42 6.85 2.62 -3.08
C TYR A 42 6.43 1.28 -3.69
N VAL A 43 5.82 1.28 -4.87
CA VAL A 43 5.44 0.05 -5.58
C VAL A 43 6.66 -0.81 -5.87
N SER A 44 7.71 -0.23 -6.46
CA SER A 44 8.91 -0.98 -6.83
C SER A 44 9.65 -1.52 -5.60
N SER A 45 9.85 -0.70 -4.56
CA SER A 45 10.55 -1.13 -3.35
C SER A 45 9.78 -2.23 -2.60
N SER A 46 8.48 -2.02 -2.35
CA SER A 46 7.67 -3.02 -1.65
C SER A 46 7.52 -4.31 -2.44
N LEU A 47 7.43 -4.27 -3.77
CA LEU A 47 7.41 -5.48 -4.59
C LEU A 47 8.72 -6.26 -4.47
N LEU A 48 9.87 -5.58 -4.60
CA LEU A 48 11.19 -6.20 -4.45
C LEU A 48 11.38 -6.81 -3.05
N LEU A 49 10.94 -6.10 -2.01
CA LEU A 49 11.00 -6.60 -0.63
C LEU A 49 10.06 -7.77 -0.38
N THR A 50 8.91 -7.82 -1.04
CA THR A 50 8.00 -8.97 -1.01
C THR A 50 8.65 -10.21 -1.62
N ILE A 51 9.33 -10.06 -2.77
CA ILE A 51 10.05 -11.17 -3.39
C ILE A 51 11.17 -11.64 -2.47
N TYR A 52 11.97 -10.71 -1.95
CA TYR A 52 13.04 -11.01 -1.00
C TYR A 52 12.54 -11.77 0.24
N SER A 53 11.42 -11.35 0.82
CA SER A 53 10.88 -11.94 2.04
C SER A 53 10.30 -13.34 1.81
N ILE A 54 9.70 -13.59 0.65
CA ILE A 54 9.26 -14.93 0.23
C ILE A 54 10.46 -15.86 0.15
N LEU A 55 11.53 -15.43 -0.51
CA LEU A 55 12.77 -16.21 -0.63
C LEU A 55 13.46 -16.45 0.73
N SER A 56 13.25 -15.56 1.69
CA SER A 56 13.78 -15.65 3.05
C SER A 56 12.85 -16.36 4.04
N ASN A 57 11.68 -16.83 3.60
CA ASN A 57 10.62 -17.42 4.45
C ASN A 57 10.17 -16.52 5.62
N ASP A 58 10.22 -15.19 5.46
CA ASP A 58 9.73 -14.24 6.47
C ASP A 58 8.27 -13.87 6.19
N LEU A 59 7.36 -14.51 6.93
CA LEU A 59 5.93 -14.34 6.72
C LEU A 59 5.45 -12.92 7.07
N ILE A 60 5.91 -12.35 8.19
CA ILE A 60 5.44 -11.03 8.65
C ILE A 60 5.86 -9.98 7.62
N PHE A 61 7.12 -10.02 7.18
CA PHE A 61 7.64 -9.08 6.21
C PHE A 61 7.03 -9.28 4.81
N THR A 62 6.69 -10.52 4.44
CA THR A 62 5.97 -10.85 3.20
C THR A 62 4.58 -10.23 3.18
N VAL A 63 3.76 -10.48 4.19
CA VAL A 63 2.39 -9.96 4.22
C VAL A 63 2.41 -8.43 4.27
N LEU A 64 3.33 -7.85 5.05
CA LEU A 64 3.49 -6.40 5.14
C LEU A 64 3.78 -5.77 3.76
N ASN A 65 4.85 -6.22 3.09
CA ASN A 65 5.26 -5.63 1.82
C ASN A 65 4.29 -5.95 0.68
N ALA A 66 3.64 -7.13 0.69
CA ALA A 66 2.61 -7.45 -0.29
C ALA A 66 1.44 -6.48 -0.20
N MET A 67 0.97 -6.17 1.01
CA MET A 67 -0.11 -5.20 1.21
C MET A 67 0.31 -3.78 0.82
N LEU A 68 1.54 -3.37 1.13
CA LEU A 68 2.09 -2.08 0.67
C LEU A 68 2.16 -2.00 -0.86
N THR A 69 2.55 -3.10 -1.51
CA THR A 69 2.59 -3.20 -2.97
C THR A 69 1.21 -3.00 -3.56
N VAL A 70 0.20 -3.70 -3.04
CA VAL A 70 -1.19 -3.59 -3.48
C VAL A 70 -1.75 -2.18 -3.23
N GLY A 71 -1.60 -1.63 -2.02
CA GLY A 71 -2.07 -0.29 -1.69
C GLY A 71 -1.43 0.79 -2.55
N SER A 72 -0.11 0.68 -2.79
CA SER A 72 0.60 1.62 -3.65
C SER A 72 0.26 1.44 -5.13
N ALA A 73 -0.04 0.22 -5.58
CA ALA A 73 -0.53 -0.03 -6.94
C ALA A 73 -1.93 0.57 -7.16
N ILE A 74 -2.80 0.54 -6.14
CA ILE A 74 -4.09 1.25 -6.16
C ILE A 74 -3.87 2.76 -6.28
N ASN A 75 -2.95 3.32 -5.49
CA ASN A 75 -2.56 4.73 -5.63
C ASN A 75 -2.05 5.04 -7.05
N LEU A 76 -1.22 4.17 -7.63
CA LEU A 76 -0.72 4.31 -8.99
C LEU A 76 -1.86 4.32 -10.02
N TYR A 77 -2.79 3.38 -9.91
CA TYR A 77 -3.95 3.30 -10.79
C TYR A 77 -4.76 4.60 -10.79
N TYR A 78 -5.12 5.12 -9.61
CA TYR A 78 -5.90 6.35 -9.48
C TYR A 78 -5.10 7.63 -9.74
N LYS A 79 -3.76 7.58 -9.69
CA LYS A 79 -2.90 8.68 -10.14
C LYS A 79 -2.89 8.79 -11.66
N LEU A 80 -2.85 7.66 -12.36
CA LEU A 80 -2.83 7.60 -13.82
C LEU A 80 -4.22 7.72 -14.44
N ASN A 81 -5.25 7.25 -13.73
CA ASN A 81 -6.65 7.23 -14.19
C ASN A 81 -7.56 7.84 -13.12
N PRO A 82 -7.46 9.16 -12.85
CA PRO A 82 -8.37 9.81 -11.90
C PRO A 82 -9.81 9.72 -12.41
N ARG A 83 -10.74 9.42 -11.52
CA ARG A 83 -12.18 9.45 -11.81
C ARG A 83 -12.55 10.88 -12.20
N LYS A 84 -13.16 11.04 -13.37
CA LYS A 84 -13.71 12.32 -13.82
C LYS A 84 -14.74 12.78 -12.79
N GLU A 85 -14.64 14.04 -12.36
CA GLU A 85 -15.74 14.63 -11.59
C GLU A 85 -16.96 14.70 -12.52
N ASP A 86 -18.09 14.16 -12.08
CA ASP A 86 -19.37 14.34 -12.77
C ASP A 86 -19.66 15.85 -12.72
N LEU A 87 -19.37 16.56 -13.82
CA LEU A 87 -19.80 17.94 -13.97
C LEU A 87 -21.33 17.92 -13.89
N PRO A 88 -21.97 18.69 -12.98
CA PRO A 88 -23.41 18.89 -13.09
C PRO A 88 -23.65 19.54 -14.45
N ASP A 89 -24.47 18.92 -15.28
CA ASP A 89 -24.90 19.46 -16.56
C ASP A 89 -25.44 20.88 -16.31
N GLY A 90 -24.69 21.88 -16.78
CA GLY A 90 -25.03 23.30 -16.68
C GLY A 90 -26.15 23.70 -17.63
#